data_AF-A0A967WNB9-F1
#
_entry.id   AF-A0A967WNB9-F1
#
_cell.length_a   1.000
_cell.length_b   1.000
_cell.length_c   1.000
_cell.angle_alpha   90.00
_cell.angle_beta   90.00
_cell.angle_gamma   90.00
#
_symmetry.space_group_name_H-M   'P 1'
#
loop_
_entity.id
_entity.type
_entity.pdbx_description
1 polymer ?
#
loop_
_entity_poly.entity_id
_entity_poly.type
_entity_poly.pdbx_seq_one_letter_code
_entity_poly.pdbx_strand_id
1 'polypeptide(L)'
;MSDFEPAYLALLRSGELKRRVQAAYERMHACDMCGRECAVDRYEQPGTCRTGTQAVVASSGPHLGEEDPLRGYRGSGTVFFAWCNLNCQYCQNHDISQSGRGAETDPEDIAATMLALQARGCHNINFVSPTHVAAPILAAVLVAAQAGLRLPLVWNTGGYDSLELLRLLDGVVDI
;
A
#
# COMPACT_ATOMS: atom_id res chain seq x y z
N MET A 1 -17.36 7.07 -22.14
CA MET A 1 -16.71 6.51 -20.95
C MET A 1 -15.63 7.51 -20.57
N SER A 2 -15.59 8.02 -19.34
CA SER A 2 -14.61 9.04 -18.99
C SER A 2 -13.19 8.52 -19.22
N ASP A 3 -12.35 9.34 -19.82
CA ASP A 3 -10.92 9.10 -20.09
C ASP A 3 -10.08 9.13 -18.79
N PHE A 4 -10.56 8.47 -17.73
CA PHE A 4 -9.82 8.39 -16.49
C PHE A 4 -8.63 7.45 -16.66
N GLU A 5 -7.44 7.98 -16.39
CA GLU A 5 -6.20 7.23 -16.31
C GLU A 5 -5.61 7.37 -14.91
N PRO A 6 -5.34 6.27 -14.18
CA PRO A 6 -4.68 6.34 -12.88
C PRO A 6 -3.31 7.04 -12.95
N ALA A 7 -3.01 7.84 -11.94
CA ALA A 7 -1.84 8.73 -11.94
C ALA A 7 -0.50 7.97 -12.10
N TYR A 8 -0.37 6.80 -11.48
CA TYR A 8 0.85 5.99 -11.52
C TYR A 8 1.26 5.56 -12.94
N LEU A 9 0.36 5.53 -13.93
CA LEU A 9 0.68 5.12 -15.29
C LEU A 9 1.55 6.16 -16.03
N ALA A 10 1.36 7.46 -15.75
CA ALA A 10 2.25 8.50 -16.26
C ALA A 10 3.65 8.37 -15.65
N LEU A 11 3.73 8.05 -14.37
CA LEU A 11 5.01 7.79 -13.67
C LEU A 11 5.69 6.50 -14.17
N LEU A 12 4.92 5.48 -14.52
CA LEU A 12 5.45 4.27 -15.16
C LEU A 12 6.11 4.61 -16.50
N ARG A 13 5.40 5.34 -17.39
CA ARG A 13 5.92 5.69 -18.72
C ARG A 13 7.18 6.55 -18.67
N SER A 14 7.27 7.46 -17.71
CA SER A 14 8.45 8.31 -17.52
C SER A 14 9.61 7.61 -16.79
N GLY A 15 9.39 6.40 -16.26
CA GLY A 15 10.35 5.68 -15.42
C GLY A 15 10.51 6.27 -14.01
N GLU A 16 9.76 7.32 -13.66
CA GLU A 16 9.74 7.93 -12.33
C GLU A 16 9.27 6.93 -11.28
N LEU A 17 8.25 6.10 -11.58
CA LEU A 17 7.73 5.11 -10.64
C LEU A 17 8.84 4.16 -10.17
N LYS A 18 9.70 3.69 -11.08
CA LYS A 18 10.85 2.82 -10.75
C LYS A 18 11.87 3.53 -9.86
N ARG A 19 12.16 4.81 -10.12
CA ARG A 19 13.08 5.61 -9.29
C ARG A 19 12.54 5.79 -7.88
N ARG A 20 11.22 6.00 -7.73
CA ARG A 20 10.58 6.12 -6.41
C ARG A 20 10.56 4.81 -5.63
N VAL A 21 10.39 3.68 -6.30
CA VAL A 21 10.56 2.36 -5.67
C VAL A 21 11.97 2.22 -5.10
N GLN A 22 13.00 2.53 -5.89
CA GLN A 22 14.39 2.47 -5.42
C GLN A 22 14.63 3.41 -4.24
N ALA A 23 14.14 4.65 -4.30
CA ALA A 23 14.24 5.60 -3.21
C ALA A 23 13.50 5.15 -1.94
N ALA A 24 12.35 4.49 -2.08
CA ALA A 24 11.60 3.95 -0.95
C ALA A 24 12.38 2.83 -0.24
N TYR A 25 13.01 1.92 -0.99
CA TYR A 25 13.85 0.87 -0.41
C TYR A 25 15.14 1.43 0.22
N GLU A 26 15.79 2.42 -0.38
CA GLU A 26 16.96 3.07 0.22
C GLU A 26 16.63 3.65 1.60
N ARG A 27 15.46 4.27 1.71
CA ARG A 27 14.94 4.84 2.97
C ARG A 27 14.66 3.78 4.04
N MET A 28 14.66 2.49 3.71
CA MET A 28 14.51 1.42 4.69
C MET A 28 15.76 1.21 5.55
N HIS A 29 16.95 1.64 5.09
CA HIS A 29 18.18 1.59 5.90
C HIS A 29 18.16 2.56 7.09
N ALA A 30 17.39 3.64 6.99
CA ALA A 30 17.16 4.59 8.08
C ALA A 30 15.69 5.05 8.03
N CYS A 31 14.79 4.18 8.50
CA CYS A 31 13.36 4.30 8.24
C CYS A 31 12.72 5.58 8.81
N ASP A 32 12.17 6.37 7.91
CA ASP A 32 11.50 7.64 8.14
C ASP A 32 10.17 7.77 7.35
N MET A 33 9.54 6.65 7.01
CA MET A 33 8.29 6.62 6.20
C MET A 33 7.03 7.08 6.95
N CYS A 34 7.09 7.19 8.27
CA CYS A 34 5.95 7.61 9.10
C CYS A 34 6.40 8.69 10.08
N GLY A 35 5.45 9.38 10.71
CA GLY A 35 5.73 10.42 11.71
C GLY A 35 6.44 9.95 12.98
N ARG A 36 6.91 8.69 13.05
CA ARG A 36 7.83 8.23 14.11
C ARG A 36 9.28 8.50 13.79
N GLU A 37 9.63 8.57 12.50
CA GLU A 37 11.01 8.81 12.03
C GLU A 37 12.05 7.96 12.79
N CYS A 38 11.77 6.66 12.91
CA CYS A 38 12.47 5.78 13.86
C CYS A 38 13.93 5.50 13.52
N ALA A 39 14.39 5.81 12.31
CA ALA A 39 15.76 5.63 11.82
C ALA A 39 16.31 4.19 11.90
N VAL A 40 15.46 3.19 12.13
CA VAL A 40 15.88 1.78 12.15
C VAL A 40 16.22 1.31 10.73
N ASP A 41 17.23 0.46 10.63
CA ASP A 41 17.50 -0.32 9.43
C ASP A 41 16.57 -1.53 9.37
N ARG A 42 15.59 -1.50 8.46
CA ARG A 42 14.59 -2.56 8.28
C ARG A 42 15.14 -3.84 7.66
N TYR A 43 16.35 -3.80 7.08
CA TYR A 43 17.05 -4.99 6.61
C TYR A 43 17.68 -5.77 7.77
N GLU A 44 17.95 -5.11 8.89
CA GLU A 44 18.50 -5.75 10.09
C GLU A 44 17.42 -6.04 11.13
N GLN A 45 16.52 -5.09 11.38
CA GLN A 45 15.51 -5.21 12.44
C GLN A 45 14.23 -4.41 12.16
N PRO A 46 13.07 -4.90 12.63
CA PRO A 46 11.83 -4.15 12.52
C PRO A 46 11.78 -2.96 13.48
N GLY A 47 11.03 -1.92 13.11
CA GLY A 47 10.69 -0.82 14.01
C GLY A 47 9.59 -1.19 15.01
N THR A 48 9.06 -0.20 15.74
CA THR A 48 7.94 -0.42 16.68
C THR A 48 6.68 -0.96 16.01
N CYS A 49 6.54 -0.76 14.70
CA CYS A 49 5.46 -1.31 13.88
C CYS A 49 5.69 -2.77 13.45
N ARG A 50 6.77 -3.43 13.89
CA ARG A 50 7.03 -4.87 13.74
C ARG A 50 7.11 -5.39 12.29
N THR A 51 7.42 -4.51 11.33
CA THR A 51 7.60 -4.90 9.91
C THR A 51 9.04 -4.74 9.44
N GLY A 52 9.47 -5.65 8.57
CA GLY A 52 10.77 -5.61 7.88
C GLY A 52 10.62 -5.06 6.46
N THR A 53 11.28 -5.71 5.50
CA THR A 53 11.30 -5.37 4.07
C THR A 53 10.13 -5.93 3.27
N GLN A 54 9.46 -6.95 3.81
CA GLN A 54 8.26 -7.55 3.23
C GLN A 54 7.01 -7.04 3.96
N ALA A 55 5.89 -7.01 3.23
CA ALA A 55 4.60 -6.75 3.83
C ALA A 55 4.01 -8.06 4.36
N VAL A 56 3.18 -7.96 5.41
CA VAL A 56 2.36 -9.09 5.85
C VAL A 56 0.92 -8.81 5.40
N VAL A 57 0.43 -9.58 4.44
CA VAL A 57 -0.96 -9.45 3.97
C VAL A 57 -1.86 -10.29 4.86
N ALA A 58 -2.79 -9.64 5.55
CA ALA A 58 -3.76 -10.29 6.42
C ALA A 58 -4.92 -10.90 5.63
N SER A 59 -5.44 -10.16 4.65
CA SER A 59 -6.50 -10.60 3.76
C SER A 59 -6.63 -9.70 2.55
N SER A 60 -7.32 -10.16 1.50
CA SER A 60 -7.67 -9.35 0.34
C SER A 60 -9.01 -9.74 -0.26
N GLY A 61 -9.71 -8.79 -0.85
CA GLY A 61 -11.00 -9.06 -1.50
C GLY A 61 -11.80 -7.80 -1.86
N PRO A 62 -12.90 -7.96 -2.62
CA PRO A 62 -13.90 -6.91 -2.80
C PRO A 62 -14.52 -6.59 -1.44
N HIS A 63 -14.22 -5.40 -0.93
CA HIS A 63 -14.77 -4.91 0.32
C HIS A 63 -16.00 -4.04 0.03
N LEU A 64 -17.14 -4.47 0.55
CA LEU A 64 -18.40 -3.74 0.48
C LEU A 64 -18.64 -2.89 1.74
N GLY A 65 -17.72 -2.87 2.70
CA GLY A 65 -17.85 -2.09 3.93
C GLY A 65 -17.37 -0.64 3.83
N GLU A 66 -16.64 -0.26 2.77
CA GLU A 66 -16.20 1.14 2.56
C GLU A 66 -17.38 2.08 2.24
N GLU A 67 -17.14 3.38 2.28
CA GLU A 67 -18.11 4.39 1.90
C GLU A 67 -18.54 4.25 0.42
N ASP A 68 -19.79 4.61 0.13
CA ASP A 68 -20.38 4.51 -1.22
C ASP A 68 -19.50 5.06 -2.35
N PRO A 69 -18.80 6.22 -2.20
CA PRO A 69 -17.91 6.73 -3.23
C PRO A 69 -16.70 5.83 -3.54
N LEU A 70 -16.23 5.04 -2.55
CA LEU A 70 -15.10 4.14 -2.71
C LEU A 70 -15.52 2.75 -3.17
N ARG A 71 -16.55 2.16 -2.55
CA ARG A 71 -16.97 0.79 -2.88
C ARG A 71 -17.75 0.70 -4.18
N GLY A 72 -18.38 1.79 -4.61
CA GLY A 72 -19.33 1.74 -5.72
C GLY A 72 -20.32 0.58 -5.58
N TYR A 73 -20.49 -0.21 -6.63
CA TYR A 73 -21.42 -1.35 -6.65
C TYR A 73 -20.71 -2.71 -6.80
N ARG A 74 -19.40 -2.71 -7.08
CA ARG A 74 -18.58 -3.94 -7.22
C ARG A 74 -17.56 -4.12 -6.10
N GLY A 75 -17.54 -3.22 -5.13
CA GLY A 75 -16.61 -3.23 -4.01
C GLY A 75 -15.30 -2.51 -4.30
N SER A 76 -14.65 -2.10 -3.20
CA SER A 76 -13.28 -1.61 -3.18
C SER A 76 -12.34 -2.81 -3.11
N GLY A 77 -11.39 -2.92 -4.04
CA GLY A 77 -10.45 -4.05 -4.09
C GLY A 77 -9.43 -3.91 -2.98
N THR A 78 -9.75 -4.41 -1.79
CA THR A 78 -9.03 -4.06 -0.57
C THR A 78 -7.95 -5.09 -0.27
N VAL A 79 -6.78 -4.60 0.12
CA VAL A 79 -5.65 -5.38 0.65
C VAL A 79 -5.40 -4.88 2.08
N PHE A 80 -5.67 -5.75 3.05
CA PHE A 80 -5.43 -5.46 4.46
C PHE A 80 -4.04 -5.93 4.85
N PHE A 81 -3.22 -5.03 5.36
CA PHE A 81 -1.91 -5.36 5.91
C PHE A 81 -1.99 -5.61 7.42
N ALA A 82 -1.22 -6.58 7.90
CA ALA A 82 -1.02 -6.79 9.31
C ALA A 82 0.02 -5.80 9.85
N TRP A 83 0.03 -5.68 11.18
CA TRP A 83 0.78 -4.66 11.90
C TRP A 83 0.34 -3.23 11.60
N CYS A 84 0.87 -2.25 12.33
CA CYS A 84 0.59 -0.83 12.11
C CYS A 84 1.68 0.05 12.71
N ASN A 85 1.91 1.23 12.15
CA ASN A 85 2.72 2.29 12.75
C ASN A 85 2.04 2.96 13.97
N LEU A 86 0.77 2.68 14.22
CA LEU A 86 -0.01 3.18 15.36
C LEU A 86 -0.45 2.05 16.30
N ASN A 87 -0.92 2.42 17.50
CA ASN A 87 -1.46 1.50 18.50
C ASN A 87 -2.70 2.11 19.18
N CYS A 88 -3.76 2.33 18.38
CA CYS A 88 -4.97 3.01 18.82
C CYS A 88 -5.72 2.19 19.88
N GLN A 89 -6.15 2.83 20.98
CA GLN A 89 -6.91 2.16 22.05
C GLN A 89 -8.27 1.60 21.59
N TYR A 90 -8.81 2.16 20.50
CA TYR A 90 -10.10 1.82 19.90
C TYR A 90 -9.93 1.36 18.43
N CYS A 91 -8.85 0.63 18.14
CA CYS A 91 -8.56 0.18 16.78
C CYS A 91 -9.64 -0.78 16.27
N GLN A 92 -10.33 -0.42 15.17
CA GLN A 92 -11.30 -1.28 14.49
C GLN A 92 -10.64 -2.54 13.91
N ASN A 93 -9.37 -2.42 13.52
CA ASN A 93 -8.56 -3.50 12.96
C ASN A 93 -7.55 -4.04 13.98
N HIS A 94 -7.86 -4.00 15.29
CA HIS A 94 -6.95 -4.45 16.36
C HIS A 94 -6.43 -5.88 16.07
N ASP A 95 -7.34 -6.74 15.63
CA ASP A 95 -7.17 -8.16 15.36
C ASP A 95 -6.04 -8.45 14.37
N ILE A 96 -5.74 -7.53 13.45
CA ILE A 96 -4.68 -7.65 12.43
C ILE A 96 -3.53 -6.67 12.66
N SER A 97 -3.81 -5.48 13.21
CA SER A 97 -2.80 -4.43 13.42
C SER A 97 -1.86 -4.71 14.60
N GLN A 98 -2.24 -5.57 15.55
CA GLN A 98 -1.44 -5.84 16.76
C GLN A 98 -1.05 -7.32 16.93
N SER A 99 -1.52 -8.22 16.06
CA SER A 99 -1.31 -9.66 16.20
C SER A 99 -0.39 -10.28 15.15
N GLY A 100 -0.10 -9.58 14.05
CA GLY A 100 0.71 -10.12 12.95
C GLY A 100 0.03 -11.21 12.13
N ARG A 101 -1.30 -11.35 12.23
CA ARG A 101 -2.06 -12.35 11.46
C ARG A 101 -2.00 -12.05 9.95
N GLY A 102 -1.39 -12.97 9.19
CA GLY A 102 -1.30 -12.90 7.74
C GLY A 102 -0.15 -13.75 7.22
N ALA A 103 0.25 -13.50 5.97
CA ALA A 103 1.43 -14.11 5.37
C ALA A 103 2.41 -13.02 4.93
N GLU A 104 3.69 -13.21 5.21
CA GLU A 104 4.74 -12.43 4.53
C GLU A 104 4.59 -12.63 3.03
N THR A 105 4.52 -11.52 2.30
CA THR A 105 4.13 -11.51 0.90
C THR A 105 5.09 -10.60 0.14
N ASP A 106 5.63 -11.14 -0.96
CA ASP A 106 6.51 -10.40 -1.84
C ASP A 106 5.73 -9.40 -2.72
N PRO A 107 6.38 -8.33 -3.22
CA PRO A 107 5.73 -7.36 -4.09
C PRO A 107 5.03 -7.98 -5.31
N GLU A 108 5.58 -9.04 -5.89
CA GLU A 108 5.02 -9.76 -7.03
C GLU A 108 3.67 -10.42 -6.70
N ASP A 109 3.53 -10.98 -5.50
CA ASP A 109 2.29 -11.62 -5.03
C ASP A 109 1.23 -10.57 -4.66
N ILE A 110 1.64 -9.43 -4.10
CA ILE A 110 0.76 -8.28 -3.90
C ILE A 110 0.27 -7.76 -5.27
N ALA A 111 1.16 -7.65 -6.25
CA ALA A 111 0.81 -7.24 -7.61
C ALA A 111 -0.19 -8.21 -8.27
N ALA A 112 0.03 -9.52 -8.13
CA ALA A 112 -0.90 -10.55 -8.59
C ALA A 112 -2.28 -10.41 -7.92
N THR A 113 -2.31 -10.11 -6.62
CA THR A 113 -3.54 -9.83 -5.87
C THR A 113 -4.28 -8.62 -6.44
N MET A 114 -3.57 -7.54 -6.76
CA MET A 114 -4.16 -6.33 -7.36
C MET A 114 -4.79 -6.62 -8.72
N LEU A 115 -4.09 -7.36 -9.58
CA LEU A 115 -4.60 -7.76 -10.90
C LEU A 115 -5.81 -8.70 -10.78
N ALA A 116 -5.82 -9.61 -9.80
CA ALA A 116 -6.97 -10.48 -9.53
C ALA A 116 -8.19 -9.69 -9.06
N LEU A 117 -8.01 -8.67 -8.21
CA LEU A 117 -9.09 -7.77 -7.78
C LEU A 117 -9.64 -6.95 -8.95
N GLN A 118 -8.77 -6.49 -9.85
CA GLN A 118 -9.17 -5.86 -11.11
C GLN A 118 -9.98 -6.80 -12.00
N ALA A 119 -9.53 -8.05 -12.18
CA ALA A 119 -10.24 -9.05 -12.99
C ALA A 119 -11.62 -9.40 -12.40
N ARG A 120 -11.77 -9.32 -11.07
CA ARG A 120 -13.05 -9.46 -10.37
C ARG A 120 -13.98 -8.24 -10.51
N GLY A 121 -13.49 -7.15 -11.12
CA GLY A 121 -14.27 -5.96 -11.43
C GLY A 121 -14.39 -4.96 -10.27
N CYS A 122 -13.49 -5.01 -9.27
CA CYS A 122 -13.43 -3.99 -8.22
C CYS A 122 -13.20 -2.59 -8.82
N HIS A 123 -13.64 -1.55 -8.11
CA HIS A 123 -13.55 -0.17 -8.63
C HIS A 123 -12.19 0.48 -8.42
N ASN A 124 -11.42 0.01 -7.45
CA ASN A 124 -10.11 0.51 -7.08
C ASN A 124 -9.29 -0.62 -6.44
N ILE A 125 -8.01 -0.33 -6.20
CA ILE A 125 -7.19 -1.06 -5.23
C ILE A 125 -7.05 -0.17 -3.99
N ASN A 126 -7.43 -0.69 -2.84
CA ASN A 126 -7.42 0.03 -1.57
C ASN A 126 -6.47 -0.63 -0.58
N PHE A 127 -5.42 0.08 -0.23
CA PHE A 127 -4.40 -0.38 0.69
C PHE A 127 -4.72 0.10 2.10
N VAL A 128 -5.06 -0.82 3.01
CA VAL A 128 -5.49 -0.48 4.37
C VAL A 128 -4.34 -0.67 5.37
N SER A 129 -4.08 0.38 6.16
CA SER A 129 -2.88 0.51 7.00
C SER A 129 -1.56 0.36 6.22
N PRO A 130 -1.33 1.15 5.16
CA PRO A 130 -0.23 0.88 4.23
C PRO A 130 1.11 1.52 4.61
N THR A 131 1.12 2.52 5.49
CA THR A 131 2.28 3.39 5.76
C THR A 131 3.56 2.62 6.11
N HIS A 132 3.46 1.62 6.98
CA HIS A 132 4.61 0.87 7.49
C HIS A 132 5.14 -0.20 6.53
N VAL A 133 4.49 -0.36 5.38
CA VAL A 133 4.83 -1.29 4.29
C VAL A 133 4.84 -0.57 2.94
N ALA A 134 5.09 0.74 2.94
CA ALA A 134 4.98 1.55 1.72
C ALA A 134 5.96 1.17 0.61
N ALA A 135 7.21 0.82 0.96
CA ALA A 135 8.20 0.39 -0.04
C ALA A 135 7.76 -0.88 -0.81
N PRO A 136 7.39 -2.00 -0.15
CA PRO A 136 6.89 -3.17 -0.89
C PRO A 136 5.59 -2.89 -1.66
N ILE A 137 4.71 -2.00 -1.18
CA ILE A 137 3.53 -1.59 -1.97
C ILE A 137 3.95 -0.84 -3.25
N LEU A 138 4.88 0.11 -3.18
CA LEU A 138 5.37 0.84 -4.36
C LEU A 138 5.96 -0.13 -5.40
N ALA A 139 6.73 -1.14 -4.95
CA ALA A 139 7.23 -2.18 -5.84
C ALA A 139 6.10 -3.01 -6.45
N ALA A 140 5.09 -3.40 -5.67
CA ALA A 140 3.94 -4.13 -6.16
C ALA A 140 3.16 -3.32 -7.20
N VAL A 141 2.98 -2.02 -6.98
CA VAL A 141 2.35 -1.10 -7.95
C VAL A 141 3.15 -1.05 -9.25
N LEU A 142 4.48 -0.95 -9.19
CA LEU A 142 5.33 -0.99 -10.38
C LEU A 142 5.11 -2.27 -11.19
N VAL A 143 5.14 -3.44 -10.53
CA VAL A 143 4.93 -4.74 -11.17
C VAL A 143 3.52 -4.86 -11.76
N ALA A 144 2.50 -4.53 -10.97
CA ALA A 144 1.11 -4.59 -11.40
C ALA A 144 0.82 -3.64 -12.58
N ALA A 145 1.38 -2.42 -12.55
CA ALA A 145 1.22 -1.43 -13.61
C ALA A 145 1.84 -1.91 -14.93
N GLN A 146 3.04 -2.51 -14.88
CA GLN A 146 3.69 -3.16 -16.02
C GLN A 146 2.85 -4.32 -16.57
N ALA A 147 2.21 -5.07 -15.68
CA ALA A 147 1.34 -6.21 -16.01
C ALA A 147 -0.10 -5.83 -16.38
N GLY A 148 -0.42 -4.53 -16.51
CA GLY A 148 -1.72 -4.09 -17.04
C GLY A 148 -2.76 -3.67 -16.00
N LEU A 149 -2.35 -3.34 -14.77
CA LEU A 149 -3.23 -2.65 -13.83
C LEU A 149 -3.66 -1.29 -14.39
N ARG A 150 -4.95 -0.98 -14.26
CA ARG A 150 -5.62 0.24 -14.75
C ARG A 150 -6.66 0.79 -13.75
N LEU A 151 -6.74 0.22 -12.54
CA LEU A 151 -7.62 0.72 -11.49
C LEU A 151 -6.95 1.83 -10.68
N PRO A 152 -7.71 2.83 -10.18
CA PRO A 152 -7.19 3.82 -9.25
C PRO A 152 -6.73 3.18 -7.94
N LEU A 153 -5.76 3.82 -7.29
CA LEU A 153 -5.21 3.40 -6.00
C LEU A 153 -5.72 4.30 -4.87
N VAL A 154 -6.16 3.68 -3.78
CA VAL A 154 -6.61 4.33 -2.54
C VAL A 154 -5.62 4.01 -1.42
N TRP A 155 -5.17 5.04 -0.70
CA TRP A 155 -4.26 4.94 0.42
C TRP A 155 -5.01 5.17 1.75
N ASN A 156 -5.64 4.11 2.25
CA ASN A 156 -6.40 4.16 3.50
C ASN A 156 -5.47 4.11 4.72
N THR A 157 -4.95 5.28 5.06
CA THR A 157 -3.99 5.53 6.14
C THR A 157 -4.63 6.13 7.39
N GLY A 158 -4.01 5.92 8.55
CA GLY A 158 -4.32 6.64 9.78
C GLY A 158 -3.79 8.08 9.83
N GLY A 159 -3.19 8.57 8.72
CA GLY A 159 -2.68 9.94 8.58
C GLY A 159 -1.35 10.21 9.28
N TYR A 160 -0.67 9.17 9.76
CA TYR A 160 0.64 9.28 10.43
C TYR A 160 1.82 9.03 9.46
N ASP A 161 1.64 9.45 8.21
CA ASP A 161 2.63 9.38 7.13
C ASP A 161 3.63 10.54 7.24
N SER A 162 4.89 10.31 6.88
CA SER A 162 5.88 11.40 6.83
C SER A 162 5.75 12.22 5.54
N LEU A 163 6.25 13.45 5.54
CA LEU A 163 6.27 14.29 4.33
C LEU A 163 7.07 13.63 3.21
N GLU A 164 8.10 12.90 3.57
CA GLU A 164 9.00 12.19 2.68
C GLU A 164 8.28 11.03 2.00
N LEU A 165 7.44 10.28 2.73
CA LEU A 165 6.56 9.28 2.14
C LEU A 165 5.53 9.95 1.21
N LEU A 166 4.90 11.05 1.63
CA LEU A 166 3.92 11.74 0.78
C LEU A 166 4.54 12.21 -0.55
N ARG A 167 5.79 12.69 -0.55
CA ARG A 167 6.53 13.01 -1.79
C ARG A 167 6.74 11.79 -2.70
N LEU A 168 6.97 10.61 -2.13
CA LEU A 168 7.07 9.37 -2.91
C LEU A 168 5.72 8.95 -3.50
N LEU A 169 4.62 9.19 -2.77
CA LEU A 169 3.27 8.81 -3.19
C LEU A 169 2.61 9.80 -4.16
N ASP A 170 3.11 11.04 -4.26
CA ASP A 170 2.52 12.10 -5.08
C ASP A 170 2.38 11.73 -6.57
N GLY A 171 1.17 11.53 -7.05
CA GLY A 171 0.90 11.04 -8.41
C GLY A 171 1.10 9.53 -8.60
N VAL A 172 1.35 8.78 -7.54
CA VAL A 172 1.22 7.30 -7.53
C VAL A 172 -0.18 6.91 -7.06
N VAL A 173 -0.63 7.52 -5.96
CA VAL A 173 -1.94 7.28 -5.34
C VAL A 173 -2.95 8.29 -5.86
N ASP A 174 -4.19 7.85 -6.12
CA ASP A 174 -5.26 8.71 -6.64
C ASP A 174 -6.15 9.28 -5.52
N ILE A 175 -6.30 8.55 -4.40
CA ILE A 175 -7.14 8.91 -3.24
C ILE A 175 -6.41 8.65 -1.93
#